data_AF-A0A147J643-F1
#
_entry.id   AF-A0A147J643-F1
#
_cell.length_a   1.000
_cell.length_b   1.000
_cell.length_c   1.000
_cell.angle_alpha   90.00
_cell.angle_beta   90.00
_cell.angle_gamma   90.00
#
_symmetry.space_group_name_H-M   'P 1'
#
loop_
_entity.id
_entity.type
_entity.pdbx_description
1 polymer ?
#
loop_
_entity_poly.entity_id
_entity_poly.type
_entity_poly.pdbx_seq_one_letter_code
_entity_poly.pdbx_strand_id
1 'polypeptide(L)'
;MTLSPIESEIAAELSRIRRGEDMIPFLARLIPVEQATFRPLPDDMLEIIRTSTDFRSICPGEVSTWLQLETDDDAAAFVIYRAGDGSYHILAPDCEV
;
A
#
# COMPACT_ATOMS: atom_id res chain seq x y z
N MET A 1 1.77 -22.80 11.80
CA MET A 1 0.64 -21.95 11.39
C MET A 1 0.75 -21.77 9.90
N THR A 2 -0.21 -22.29 9.14
CA THR A 2 -0.35 -22.01 7.70
C THR A 2 -1.01 -20.63 7.56
N LEU A 3 -0.40 -19.74 6.79
CA LEU A 3 -1.02 -18.47 6.42
C LEU A 3 -2.29 -18.76 5.61
N SER A 4 -3.33 -17.95 5.81
CA SER A 4 -4.48 -17.94 4.92
C SER A 4 -4.06 -17.54 3.49
N PRO A 5 -4.90 -17.81 2.49
CA PRO A 5 -4.61 -17.43 1.10
C PRO A 5 -4.32 -15.93 0.94
N ILE A 6 -5.07 -15.07 1.62
CA ILE A 6 -4.92 -13.60 1.57
C ILE A 6 -3.65 -13.15 2.30
N GLU A 7 -3.34 -13.70 3.47
CA GLU A 7 -2.09 -13.39 4.16
C GLU A 7 -0.85 -13.82 3.33
N SER A 8 -0.95 -14.95 2.61
CA SER A 8 0.11 -15.42 1.72
C SER A 8 0.28 -14.48 0.51
N GLU A 9 -0.83 -13.99 -0.04
CA GLU A 9 -0.85 -13.04 -1.14
C GLU A 9 -0.21 -11.70 -0.74
N ILE A 10 -0.65 -11.12 0.38
CA ILE A 10 -0.11 -9.86 0.91
C ILE A 10 1.38 -10.00 1.23
N ALA A 11 1.80 -11.14 1.81
CA ALA A 11 3.21 -11.41 2.08
C ALA A 11 4.05 -11.55 0.79
N ALA A 12 3.48 -12.10 -0.28
CA ALA A 12 4.14 -12.20 -1.58
C ALA A 12 4.33 -10.82 -2.21
N GLU A 13 3.32 -9.96 -2.16
CA GLU A 13 3.42 -8.58 -2.65
C GLU A 13 4.43 -7.77 -1.83
N LEU A 14 4.38 -7.86 -0.49
CA LEU A 14 5.37 -7.20 0.37
C LEU A 14 6.80 -7.64 0.03
N SER A 15 7.00 -8.91 -0.32
CA SER A 15 8.30 -9.44 -0.73
C SER A 15 8.79 -8.84 -2.06
N ARG A 16 7.89 -8.57 -3.02
CA ARG A 16 8.24 -7.90 -4.28
C ARG A 16 8.72 -6.47 -4.06
N ILE A 17 7.97 -5.72 -3.24
CA ILE A 17 8.32 -4.35 -2.84
C ILE A 17 9.70 -4.35 -2.15
N ARG A 18 9.95 -5.28 -1.24
CA ARG A 18 11.23 -5.40 -0.52
C ARG A 18 12.42 -5.72 -1.42
N ARG A 19 12.20 -6.43 -2.52
CA ARG A 19 13.24 -6.71 -3.51
C ARG A 19 13.48 -5.55 -4.49
N GLY A 20 12.72 -4.46 -4.38
CA GLY A 20 12.78 -3.32 -5.30
C GLY A 20 12.34 -3.68 -6.72
N GLU A 21 11.60 -4.79 -6.87
CA GLU A 21 11.02 -5.23 -8.14
C GLU A 21 9.93 -4.25 -8.60
N ASP A 22 9.26 -3.62 -7.63
CA ASP A 22 8.37 -2.48 -7.80
C ASP A 22 9.03 -1.26 -7.16
N MET A 23 9.31 -0.24 -7.97
CA MET A 23 10.25 0.86 -7.73
C MET A 23 10.03 1.63 -6.42
N ILE A 24 10.99 1.59 -5.49
CA ILE A 24 11.01 2.45 -4.31
C ILE A 24 12.41 3.05 -3.98
N PRO A 25 13.03 3.87 -4.83
CA PRO A 25 14.07 4.78 -4.34
C PRO A 25 13.50 5.84 -3.37
N PHE A 26 12.20 6.15 -3.48
CA PHE A 26 11.56 7.25 -2.75
C PHE A 26 10.93 6.85 -1.40
N LEU A 27 10.14 5.77 -1.28
CA LEU A 27 9.71 5.37 0.07
C LEU A 27 10.86 4.90 0.95
N ALA A 28 12.00 4.46 0.42
CA ALA A 28 13.19 4.22 1.24
C ALA A 28 13.64 5.48 2.01
N ARG A 29 13.22 6.68 1.56
CA ARG A 29 13.44 7.96 2.26
C ARG A 29 12.37 8.26 3.32
N LEU A 30 11.19 7.64 3.23
CA LEU A 30 10.06 7.84 4.13
C LEU A 30 9.97 6.75 5.21
N ILE A 31 10.12 5.49 4.81
CA ILE A 31 10.07 4.30 5.67
C ILE A 31 11.12 3.32 5.15
N PRO A 32 12.07 2.85 5.99
CA PRO A 32 12.95 1.76 5.61
C PRO A 32 12.12 0.57 5.15
N VAL A 33 12.36 0.07 3.94
CA VAL A 33 11.55 -0.98 3.30
C VAL A 33 11.52 -2.29 4.13
N GLU A 34 12.57 -2.53 4.91
CA GLU A 34 12.68 -3.63 5.87
C GLU A 34 11.71 -3.50 7.06
N GLN A 35 11.34 -2.27 7.40
CA GLN A 35 10.39 -1.91 8.46
C GLN A 35 9.00 -1.62 7.90
N ALA A 36 8.77 -1.80 6.59
CA ALA A 36 7.48 -1.59 5.98
C ALA A 36 6.65 -2.88 6.04
N THR A 37 5.35 -2.75 6.30
CA THR A 37 4.37 -3.83 6.31
C THR A 37 3.05 -3.35 5.71
N PHE A 38 2.27 -4.27 5.14
CA PHE A 38 0.91 -3.94 4.73
C PHE A 38 -0.02 -4.00 5.92
N ARG A 39 -0.77 -2.91 6.14
CA ARG A 39 -1.84 -2.81 7.12
C ARG A 39 -3.16 -2.57 6.40
N PRO A 40 -4.32 -3.01 6.96
CA PRO A 40 -5.62 -2.65 6.42
C PRO A 40 -5.74 -1.13 6.27
N LEU A 41 -6.18 -0.67 5.11
CA LEU A 41 -6.47 0.74 4.89
C LEU A 41 -7.78 1.09 5.61
N PRO A 42 -7.79 2.07 6.53
CA PRO A 42 -9.02 2.49 7.20
C PRO A 42 -10.07 2.97 6.21
N ASP A 43 -11.34 2.64 6.46
CA ASP A 43 -12.44 2.97 5.56
C ASP A 43 -12.55 4.48 5.29
N ASP A 44 -12.39 5.30 6.34
CA ASP A 44 -12.41 6.77 6.24
C ASP A 44 -11.32 7.29 5.27
N MET A 45 -10.12 6.69 5.30
CA MET A 45 -9.04 7.05 4.37
C MET A 45 -9.36 6.59 2.95
N LEU A 46 -9.94 5.40 2.80
CA LEU A 46 -10.35 4.89 1.50
C LEU A 46 -11.43 5.77 0.85
N GLU A 47 -12.36 6.31 1.64
CA GLU A 47 -13.33 7.29 1.15
C GLU A 47 -12.65 8.56 0.63
N ILE A 48 -11.70 9.12 1.39
CA ILE A 48 -10.93 10.30 0.95
C ILE A 48 -10.19 9.99 -0.36
N ILE A 49 -9.48 8.86 -0.42
CA ILE A 49 -8.74 8.44 -1.61
C ILE A 49 -9.66 8.32 -2.83
N ARG A 50 -10.87 7.76 -2.66
CA ARG A 50 -11.85 7.62 -3.75
C ARG A 50 -12.38 8.96 -4.27
N THR A 51 -12.30 10.03 -3.48
CA THR A 51 -12.68 11.37 -3.94
C THR A 51 -11.58 12.07 -4.75
N SER A 52 -10.34 11.57 -4.70
CA SER A 52 -9.24 12.12 -5.48
C SER A 52 -9.39 11.80 -6.97
N THR A 53 -9.11 12.79 -7.81
CA THR A 53 -9.05 12.64 -9.27
C THR A 53 -7.87 11.78 -9.73
N ASP A 54 -6.85 11.65 -8.90
CA ASP A 54 -5.63 10.90 -9.18
C ASP A 54 -5.79 9.41 -8.87
N PHE A 55 -6.83 9.06 -8.11
CA PHE A 55 -7.13 7.68 -7.80
C PHE A 55 -7.75 6.95 -9.00
N ARG A 56 -7.03 5.93 -9.49
CA ARG A 56 -7.57 4.94 -10.42
C ARG A 56 -7.88 3.67 -9.64
N SER A 57 -9.05 3.08 -9.93
CA SER A 57 -9.45 1.81 -9.32
C SER A 57 -8.38 0.74 -9.57
N ILE A 58 -7.87 0.16 -8.49
CA ILE A 58 -6.88 -0.93 -8.50
C ILE A 58 -7.63 -2.25 -8.71
N CYS A 59 -7.22 -3.08 -9.66
CA CYS A 59 -7.80 -4.42 -9.80
C CYS A 59 -7.30 -5.34 -8.66
N PRO A 60 -8.17 -6.18 -8.09
CA PRO A 60 -7.77 -7.11 -7.03
C PRO A 60 -6.62 -8.02 -7.49
N GLY A 61 -5.58 -8.14 -6.67
CA GLY A 61 -4.43 -9.01 -6.92
C GLY A 61 -3.41 -8.49 -7.95
N GLU A 62 -3.59 -7.27 -8.47
CA GLU A 62 -2.57 -6.59 -9.28
C GLU A 62 -1.45 -6.02 -8.40
N VAL A 63 -0.33 -5.64 -9.01
CA VAL A 63 0.78 -5.00 -8.30
C VAL A 63 0.32 -3.76 -7.54
N SER A 64 0.96 -3.53 -6.40
CA SER A 64 0.68 -2.37 -5.57
C SER A 64 0.84 -1.07 -6.36
N THR A 65 -0.09 -0.15 -6.13
CA THR A 65 -0.13 1.13 -6.83
C THR A 65 0.40 2.22 -5.92
N TRP A 66 1.30 3.04 -6.48
CA TRP A 66 1.72 4.27 -5.84
C TRP A 66 0.69 5.37 -6.12
N LEU A 67 0.20 5.99 -5.06
CA LEU A 67 -0.74 7.10 -5.11
C LEU A 67 -0.11 8.31 -4.44
N GLN A 68 0.02 9.41 -5.18
CA GLN A 68 0.31 10.72 -4.61
C GLN A 68 -0.96 11.54 -4.60
N LEU A 69 -1.37 11.98 -3.41
CA LEU A 69 -2.45 12.93 -3.22
C LEU A 69 -1.84 14.31 -3.08
N GLU A 70 -2.10 15.18 -4.06
CA GLU A 70 -1.77 16.60 -3.95
C GLU A 70 -2.83 17.29 -3.08
N THR A 71 -2.36 18.08 -2.12
CA THR A 71 -3.18 18.99 -1.30
C THR A 71 -2.67 20.42 -1.51
N ASP A 72 -3.46 21.43 -1.16
CA ASP A 72 -3.14 22.85 -1.44
C ASP A 72 -1.76 23.29 -0.91
N ASP A 73 -1.25 22.69 0.18
CA ASP A 73 0.02 23.04 0.83
C ASP A 73 1.05 21.89 0.91
N ASP A 74 0.69 20.65 0.55
CA ASP A 74 1.58 19.47 0.69
C ASP A 74 1.18 18.31 -0.24
N ALA A 75 2.04 17.30 -0.39
CA ALA A 75 1.73 16.08 -1.13
C ALA A 75 1.96 14.83 -0.27
N ALA A 76 0.91 14.04 -0.10
CA ALA A 76 0.98 12.77 0.63
C ALA A 76 1.12 11.60 -0.35
N ALA A 77 2.17 10.80 -0.18
CA ALA A 77 2.43 9.64 -1.03
C ALA A 77 2.20 8.32 -0.27
N PHE A 78 1.44 7.42 -0.88
CA PHE A 78 1.07 6.13 -0.30
C PHE A 78 1.32 5.00 -1.30
N VAL A 79 1.52 3.79 -0.77
CA VAL A 79 1.48 2.56 -1.57
C VAL A 79 0.26 1.78 -1.13
N ILE A 80 -0.66 1.56 -2.07
CA ILE A 80 -1.94 0.90 -1.84
C ILE A 80 -1.95 -0.42 -2.59
N TYR A 81 -2.37 -1.48 -1.93
CA TYR A 81 -2.59 -2.79 -2.51
C TYR A 81 -4.04 -3.19 -2.33
N ARG A 82 -4.66 -3.75 -3.37
CA ARG A 82 -6.00 -4.32 -3.28
C ARG A 82 -5.89 -5.84 -3.39
N ALA A 83 -6.14 -6.53 -2.29
CA ALA A 83 -6.04 -7.99 -2.25
C ALA A 83 -7.16 -8.65 -3.07
N GLY A 84 -7.00 -9.94 -3.38
CA GLY A 84 -7.94 -10.73 -4.18
C GLY A 84 -9.37 -10.81 -3.61
N ASP A 85 -9.53 -10.64 -2.29
CA ASP A 85 -10.83 -10.52 -1.62
C ASP A 85 -11.47 -9.12 -1.74
N GLY A 86 -10.75 -8.18 -2.34
CA GLY A 86 -11.18 -6.80 -2.55
C GLY A 86 -10.82 -5.84 -1.40
N SER A 87 -10.20 -6.33 -0.33
CA SER A 87 -9.74 -5.50 0.78
C SER A 87 -8.56 -4.61 0.36
N TYR A 88 -8.55 -3.38 0.87
CA TYR A 88 -7.47 -2.42 0.61
C TYR A 88 -6.47 -2.44 1.76
N HIS A 89 -5.19 -2.43 1.41
CA HIS A 89 -4.07 -2.39 2.33
C HIS A 89 -3.16 -1.24 1.95
N ILE A 90 -2.53 -0.64 2.94
CA ILE A 90 -1.56 0.44 2.80
C ILE A 90 -0.22 0.01 3.36
N LEU A 91 0.85 0.39 2.68
CA LEU A 91 2.20 0.18 3.20
C LEU A 91 2.48 1.20 4.31
N ALA A 92 2.77 0.72 5.51
CA ALA A 92 3.01 1.52 6.71
C ALA A 92 4.21 0.96 7.50
N PRO A 93 4.77 1.72 8.46
CA PRO A 93 5.80 1.21 9.35
C PRO A 93 5.29 0.03 10.19
N ASP A 94 6.19 -0.90 10.53
CA ASP A 94 5.91 -2.09 11.34
C ASP A 94 5.63 -1.74 12.82
N CYS A 95 5.96 -0.52 13.25
CA CYS A 95 5.70 -0.04 14.61
C CYS A 95 4.23 0.35 14.80
N GLU A 96 3.57 -0.23 15.80
CA GLU A 96 2.33 0.32 16.35
C GLU A 96 2.57 1.78 16.77
N VAL A 97 1.76 2.70 16.26
CA VAL A 97 1.62 4.07 16.78
C VAL A 97 0.56 4.09 17.87
#